data_AF-A0A2M8TF33-F1
#
_entry.id   AF-A0A2M8TF33-F1
#
_cell.length_a   1.000
_cell.length_b   1.000
_cell.length_c   1.000
_cell.angle_alpha   90.00
_cell.angle_beta   90.00
_cell.angle_gamma   90.00
#
_symmetry.space_group_name_H-M   'P 1'
#
loop_
_entity.id
_entity.type
_entity.pdbx_description
1 polymer ?
#
loop_
_entity_poly.entity_id
_entity_poly.type
_entity_poly.pdbx_seq_one_letter_code
_entity_poly.pdbx_strand_id
1 'polypeptide(L)' 'MNDGDKSKVNAIVRELDGLIRELNSLSAGVTRDFKGIGESACSESIKKMADRYTYVKSQISSLK' A
#
# COMPACT_ATOMS: atom_id res chain seq x y z
N MET A 1 24.49 1.63 7.85
CA MET A 1 23.58 2.80 7.85
C MET A 1 23.72 3.53 9.18
N ASN A 2 23.84 4.87 9.20
CA ASN A 2 23.86 5.63 10.45
C ASN A 2 22.45 5.64 11.10
N ASP A 3 22.35 6.03 12.37
CA ASP A 3 21.07 5.94 13.09
C ASP A 3 20.01 6.92 12.58
N GLY A 4 20.44 8.06 12.02
CA GLY A 4 19.53 9.01 11.35
C GLY A 4 18.88 8.42 10.11
N ASP A 5 19.65 7.71 9.30
CA ASP A 5 19.17 7.04 8.09
C ASP A 5 18.26 5.85 8.42
N LYS A 6 18.57 5.07 9.48
CA LYS A 6 17.65 4.04 10.01
C LYS A 6 16.32 4.63 10.45
N SER A 7 16.33 5.79 11.11
CA SER A 7 15.11 6.48 11.54
C SER A 7 14.25 6.89 10.35
N LYS A 8 14.86 7.47 9.31
CA LYS A 8 14.17 7.84 8.06
C LYS A 8 13.56 6.62 7.36
N VAL A 9 14.33 5.54 7.22
CA VAL A 9 13.83 4.28 6.62
C VAL A 9 12.63 3.75 7.41
N ASN A 10 12.68 3.78 8.74
CA ASN A 10 11.55 3.35 9.57
C ASN A 10 10.32 4.26 9.41
N ALA A 11 10.51 5.57 9.25
CA ALA A 11 9.41 6.50 8.98
C ALA A 11 8.73 6.21 7.63
N ILE A 12 9.52 6.00 6.57
CA ILE A 12 9.04 5.64 5.23
C ILE A 12 8.26 4.32 5.26
N VAL A 13 8.77 3.30 5.96
CA VAL A 13 8.09 2.01 6.11
C VAL A 13 6.73 2.17 6.79
N ARG A 14 6.62 3.04 7.81
CA ARG A 14 5.35 3.32 8.50
C ARG A 14 4.35 4.05 7.60
N GLU A 15 4.83 5.00 6.80
CA GLU A 15 3.98 5.73 5.85
C GLU A 15 3.44 4.80 4.75
N LEU A 16 4.30 3.92 4.22
CA LEU A 16 3.89 2.87 3.28
C LEU A 16 2.83 1.94 3.88
N ASP A 17 2.96 1.57 5.15
CA ASP A 17 1.93 0.79 5.85
C ASP A 17 0.58 1.51 5.93
N GLY A 18 0.58 2.83 6.11
CA GLY A 18 -0.63 3.65 6.05
C GLY A 18 -1.28 3.59 4.66
N LEU A 19 -0.51 3.88 3.62
CA LEU A 19 -1.00 3.87 2.23
C LEU A 19 -1.54 2.50 1.80
N ILE A 20 -0.85 1.41 2.14
CA ILE A 20 -1.30 0.04 1.83
C ILE A 20 -2.65 -0.24 2.49
N ARG A 21 -2.85 0.19 3.74
CA ARG A 21 -4.13 0.00 4.46
C ARG A 21 -5.25 0.84 3.84
N GLU A 22 -4.98 2.09 3.50
CA GLU A 22 -5.95 2.97 2.84
C GLU A 22 -6.39 2.40 1.49
N LEU A 23 -5.45 1.94 0.67
CA LEU A 23 -5.76 1.33 -0.63
C LEU A 23 -6.59 0.04 -0.48
N ASN A 24 -6.24 -0.83 0.47
CA ASN A 24 -7.03 -2.03 0.74
C ASN A 24 -8.45 -1.68 1.22
N SER A 25 -8.59 -0.67 2.08
CA SER A 25 -9.89 -0.16 2.51
C SER A 25 -10.69 0.42 1.35
N LEU A 26 -10.03 1.14 0.44
CA LEU A 26 -10.66 1.73 -0.75
C LEU A 26 -11.14 0.64 -1.72
N SER A 27 -10.32 -0.38 -2.00
CA SER A 27 -10.68 -1.53 -2.82
C SER A 27 -11.90 -2.27 -2.24
N ALA A 28 -11.91 -2.51 -0.92
CA ALA A 28 -13.05 -3.12 -0.24
C ALA A 28 -14.31 -2.24 -0.29
N GLY A 29 -14.15 -0.92 -0.13
CA GLY A 29 -15.23 0.06 -0.26
C GLY A 29 -15.83 0.08 -1.66
N VAL A 30 -14.99 0.08 -2.70
CA VAL A 30 -15.44 -0.02 -4.10
C VAL A 30 -16.23 -1.30 -4.33
N THR A 31 -15.72 -2.45 -3.87
CA THR A 31 -16.45 -3.73 -4.02
C THR A 31 -17.78 -3.75 -3.27
N ARG A 32 -17.86 -3.09 -2.11
CA ARG A 32 -19.08 -3.02 -1.33
C ARG A 32 -20.10 -2.04 -1.91
N ASP A 33 -19.67 -0.83 -2.25
CA ASP A 33 -20.55 0.32 -2.46
C ASP A 33 -20.77 0.66 -3.94
N PHE A 34 -19.79 0.36 -4.81
CA PHE A 34 -19.89 0.64 -6.25
C PHE A 34 -20.41 -0.58 -6.99
N LYS A 35 -21.74 -0.72 -7.12
CA LYS A 35 -22.36 -1.85 -7.84
C LYS A 35 -22.49 -1.55 -9.32
N GLY A 36 -21.92 -2.40 -10.19
CA GLY A 36 -22.09 -2.29 -11.63
C GLY A 36 -20.90 -2.83 -12.43
N ILE A 37 -20.98 -2.66 -13.76
CA ILE A 37 -19.88 -3.00 -14.67
C ILE A 37 -18.71 -2.05 -14.39
N GLY A 38 -17.59 -2.60 -13.93
CA GLY A 38 -16.39 -1.84 -13.58
C GLY A 38 -16.00 -1.91 -12.10
N GLU A 39 -16.86 -2.42 -11.22
CA GLU A 39 -16.54 -2.66 -9.80
C GLU A 39 -15.29 -3.52 -9.64
N SER A 40 -15.28 -4.69 -10.27
CA SER A 40 -14.17 -5.64 -10.23
C SER A 40 -12.88 -5.03 -10.78
N ALA A 41 -12.93 -4.37 -11.93
CA ALA A 41 -11.77 -3.74 -12.56
C ALA A 41 -11.18 -2.60 -11.71
N CYS A 42 -12.04 -1.78 -11.09
CA CYS A 42 -11.63 -0.68 -10.22
C CYS A 42 -11.01 -1.22 -8.92
N SER A 43 -11.69 -2.16 -8.26
CA SER A 43 -11.19 -2.81 -7.04
C SER A 43 -9.86 -3.53 -7.28
N GLU A 44 -9.73 -4.26 -8.39
CA GLU A 44 -8.49 -4.95 -8.77
C GLU A 44 -7.35 -3.96 -9.06
N SER A 45 -7.64 -2.83 -9.71
CA SER A 45 -6.63 -1.80 -9.97
C SER A 45 -6.09 -1.19 -8.67
N ILE A 46 -6.98 -0.91 -7.71
CA ILE A 46 -6.59 -0.40 -6.39
C ILE A 46 -5.76 -1.44 -5.65
N LYS A 47 -6.17 -2.71 -5.69
CA LYS A 47 -5.42 -3.82 -5.07
C LYS A 47 -4.02 -3.96 -5.67
N LYS A 48 -3.87 -3.87 -6.99
CA LYS A 48 -2.56 -3.85 -7.67
C LYS A 48 -1.67 -2.70 -7.21
N MET A 49 -2.24 -1.54 -6.89
CA MET A 49 -1.46 -0.44 -6.30
C MET A 49 -0.98 -0.79 -4.89
N ALA A 50 -1.84 -1.37 -4.04
CA ALA A 50 -1.46 -1.84 -2.70
C ALA A 50 -0.35 -2.90 -2.76
N ASP A 51 -0.41 -3.82 -3.71
CA ASP A 51 0.61 -4.85 -3.91
C ASP A 51 1.97 -4.24 -4.32
N ARG A 52 1.97 -3.22 -5.18
CA ARG A 52 3.20 -2.49 -5.56
C ARG A 52 3.83 -1.80 -4.35
N TYR A 53 3.03 -1.12 -3.53
CA TYR A 53 3.55 -0.50 -2.31
C TYR A 53 4.03 -1.53 -1.29
N THR A 54 3.38 -2.68 -1.20
CA THR A 54 3.84 -3.81 -0.38
C THR A 54 5.20 -4.32 -0.85
N TYR A 55 5.40 -4.44 -2.17
CA TYR A 55 6.69 -4.79 -2.73
C TYR A 55 7.78 -3.76 -2.40
N VAL A 56 7.51 -2.47 -2.61
CA VAL A 56 8.45 -1.38 -2.27
C VAL A 56 8.80 -1.41 -0.77
N LYS A 57 7.81 -1.60 0.10
CA LYS A 57 8.03 -1.75 1.55
C LYS A 57 8.97 -2.91 1.87
N SER A 58 8.79 -4.05 1.21
CA SER A 58 9.66 -5.22 1.37
C SER A 58 11.11 -4.91 0.97
N GLN A 59 11.30 -4.27 -0.19
CA GLN A 59 12.64 -3.85 -0.65
C GLN A 59 13.30 -2.91 0.35
N ILE A 60 12.59 -1.86 0.80
CA ILE A 60 13.13 -0.89 1.76
C ILE A 60 13.41 -1.54 3.12
N SER A 61 12.57 -2.47 3.57
CA SER A 61 12.78 -3.18 4.83
C SER A 61 14.02 -4.08 4.81
N SER A 62 14.43 -4.57 3.64
CA SER A 62 15.67 -5.34 3.47
C SER A 62 16.95 -4.50 3.49
N LEU A 63 16.83 -3.16 3.46
CA LEU A 63 17.97 -2.23 3.58
C LEU A 63 18.36 -1.94 5.05
N LYS A 64 17.67 -2.56 6.01
CA LYS A 64 17.92 -2.39 7.45
C LYS A 64 19.24 -2.99 7.90
#